data_AF-A0A729DYH7-F1
#
_entry.id   AF-A0A729DYH7-F1
#
_cell.length_a   1.000
_cell.length_b   1.000
_cell.length_c   1.000
_cell.angle_alpha   90.00
_cell.angle_beta   90.00
_cell.angle_gamma   90.00
#
_symmetry.space_group_name_H-M   'P 1'
#
loop_
_entity.id
_entity.type
_entity.pdbx_description
1 polymer ?
#
loop_
_entity_poly.entity_id
_entity_poly.type
_entity_poly.pdbx_seq_one_letter_code
_entity_poly.pdbx_strand_id
1 'polypeptide(L)'
;MNKKIWFMEGLSSQRDIIQGVKSFAQKNNFAITVFASHRNERHEILSVADYSLTEPEDPQKRLQFIQETIQTYGIHHIHTGRNSQWFEEHRSAIESTGATLTTGATGVDWLTLADEKVTFAQFMEQNGLPVV
;
A
#
# COMPACT_ATOMS: atom_id res chain seq x y z
N MET A 1 -1.24 11.70 -18.84
CA MET A 1 0.00 11.26 -18.16
C MET A 1 -0.25 9.85 -17.63
N ASN A 2 0.62 8.87 -17.93
CA ASN A 2 0.45 7.50 -17.45
C ASN A 2 0.75 7.42 -15.95
N LYS A 3 -0.23 7.04 -15.13
CA LYS A 3 -0.07 6.92 -13.68
C LYS A 3 0.43 5.53 -13.33
N LYS A 4 1.45 5.45 -12.48
CA LYS A 4 2.05 4.18 -12.05
C LYS A 4 1.72 3.93 -10.59
N ILE A 5 0.98 2.86 -10.32
CA ILE A 5 0.57 2.45 -8.97
C ILE A 5 1.31 1.17 -8.61
N TRP A 6 1.89 1.14 -7.42
CA TRP A 6 2.61 -0.02 -6.92
C TRP A 6 1.93 -0.60 -5.69
N PHE A 7 1.50 -1.85 -5.80
CA PHE A 7 0.97 -2.64 -4.70
C PHE A 7 2.10 -3.43 -4.05
N MET A 8 2.52 -2.98 -2.87
CA MET A 8 3.50 -3.68 -2.05
C MET A 8 2.82 -4.69 -1.13
N GLU A 9 3.59 -5.69 -0.70
CA GLU A 9 3.19 -6.89 0.04
C GLU A 9 1.79 -6.85 0.67
N GLY A 10 0.90 -7.71 0.18
CA GLY A 10 -0.48 -7.83 0.66
C GLY A 10 -0.96 -9.27 0.83
N LEU A 11 -2.18 -9.40 1.34
CA LEU A 11 -2.92 -10.66 1.41
C LEU A 11 -3.55 -11.00 0.05
N SER A 12 -4.20 -12.16 -0.06
CA SER A 12 -4.80 -12.63 -1.32
C SER A 12 -5.81 -11.65 -1.93
N SER A 13 -6.48 -10.84 -1.10
CA SER A 13 -7.39 -9.77 -1.55
C SER A 13 -6.71 -8.72 -2.43
N GLN A 14 -5.38 -8.56 -2.35
CA GLN A 14 -4.62 -7.64 -3.20
C GLN A 14 -4.76 -7.98 -4.69
N ARG A 15 -4.92 -9.26 -5.04
CA ARG A 15 -5.21 -9.68 -6.42
C ARG A 15 -6.47 -9.00 -6.94
N ASP A 16 -7.54 -9.05 -6.15
CA ASP A 16 -8.84 -8.53 -6.55
C ASP A 16 -8.81 -6.99 -6.62
N ILE A 17 -8.02 -6.34 -5.74
CA ILE A 17 -7.76 -4.88 -5.82
C ILE A 17 -7.05 -4.52 -7.13
N ILE A 18 -5.98 -5.23 -7.49
CA ILE A 18 -5.22 -5.00 -8.73
C ILE A 18 -6.15 -5.16 -9.95
N GLN A 19 -6.93 -6.25 -9.99
CA GLN A 19 -7.90 -6.49 -11.06
C GLN A 19 -8.98 -5.42 -11.12
N GLY A 20 -9.45 -4.93 -9.98
CA GLY A 20 -10.38 -3.82 -9.86
C GLY A 20 -9.82 -2.53 -10.46
N VAL A 21 -8.58 -2.17 -10.13
CA VAL A 21 -7.89 -1.00 -10.69
C VAL A 21 -7.72 -1.12 -12.19
N LYS A 22 -7.27 -2.27 -12.71
CA LYS A 22 -7.11 -2.49 -14.15
C LYS A 22 -8.44 -2.42 -14.90
N SER A 23 -9.48 -3.04 -14.34
CA SER A 23 -10.84 -3.00 -14.89
C SER A 23 -11.38 -1.57 -14.91
N PHE A 24 -11.16 -0.80 -13.84
CA PHE A 24 -11.54 0.61 -13.77
C PHE A 24 -10.78 1.45 -14.79
N ALA A 25 -9.47 1.25 -14.93
CA ALA A 25 -8.64 1.95 -15.90
C ALA A 25 -9.11 1.68 -17.33
N GLN A 26 -9.37 0.42 -17.67
CA GLN A 26 -9.86 0.02 -18.99
C GLN A 26 -11.23 0.63 -19.29
N LYS A 27 -12.20 0.54 -18.37
CA LYS A 27 -13.55 1.07 -18.55
C LYS A 27 -13.57 2.59 -18.78
N ASN A 28 -12.66 3.31 -18.13
CA ASN A 28 -12.60 4.78 -18.20
C ASN A 28 -11.52 5.30 -19.16
N ASN A 29 -10.86 4.42 -19.91
CA ASN A 29 -9.76 4.76 -20.80
C ASN A 29 -8.63 5.56 -20.11
N PHE A 30 -8.30 5.20 -18.87
CA PHE A 30 -7.19 5.78 -18.13
C PHE A 30 -5.89 5.02 -18.40
N ALA A 31 -4.82 5.76 -18.67
CA ALA A 31 -3.48 5.20 -18.70
C ALA A 31 -2.98 4.98 -17.27
N ILE A 32 -3.17 3.76 -16.76
CA ILE A 32 -2.65 3.30 -15.47
C ILE A 32 -1.81 2.05 -15.71
N THR A 33 -0.57 2.06 -15.20
CA THR A 33 0.31 0.89 -15.13
C THR A 33 0.41 0.41 -13.70
N VAL A 34 0.18 -0.88 -13.49
CA VAL A 34 0.17 -1.50 -12.16
C VAL A 34 1.42 -2.34 -11.94
N PHE A 35 2.14 -2.02 -10.88
CA PHE A 35 3.23 -2.83 -10.32
C PHE A 35 2.70 -3.62 -9.12
N ALA A 36 3.19 -4.83 -8.92
CA ALA A 36 3.00 -5.57 -7.69
C ALA A 36 4.34 -6.12 -7.19
N SER A 37 4.52 -6.16 -5.88
CA SER A 37 5.67 -6.82 -5.28
C SER A 37 5.28 -7.64 -4.07
N HIS A 38 6.08 -8.66 -3.80
CA HIS A 38 5.93 -9.50 -2.62
C HIS A 38 7.29 -10.12 -2.26
N ARG A 39 7.53 -10.39 -0.97
CA ARG A 39 8.77 -11.05 -0.51
C ARG A 39 8.80 -12.55 -0.84
N ASN A 40 7.63 -13.18 -0.78
CA ASN A 40 7.40 -14.58 -1.20
C ASN A 40 6.85 -14.66 -2.63
N GLU A 41 6.99 -15.82 -3.27
CA GLU A 41 6.43 -16.12 -4.59
C GLU A 41 4.89 -16.25 -4.58
N ARG A 42 4.17 -15.12 -4.58
CA ARG A 42 2.69 -15.06 -4.64
C ARG A 42 2.22 -14.90 -6.08
N HIS A 43 2.35 -15.96 -6.86
CA HIS A 43 2.00 -15.98 -8.28
C HIS A 43 0.58 -15.48 -8.54
N GLU A 44 -0.36 -15.77 -7.64
CA GLU A 44 -1.75 -15.34 -7.76
C GLU A 44 -1.93 -13.81 -7.68
N ILE A 45 -1.01 -13.09 -7.05
CA ILE A 45 -1.00 -11.62 -6.98
C ILE A 45 -0.11 -11.04 -8.09
N LEU A 46 1.10 -11.57 -8.24
CA LEU A 46 2.11 -10.99 -9.12
C LEU A 46 1.72 -11.11 -10.60
N SER A 47 1.04 -12.20 -10.99
CA SER A 47 0.65 -12.46 -12.39
C SER A 47 -0.44 -11.53 -12.93
N VAL A 48 -1.17 -10.82 -12.06
CA VAL A 48 -2.26 -9.92 -12.50
C VAL A 48 -1.80 -8.47 -12.69
N ALA A 49 -0.60 -8.12 -12.21
CA ALA A 49 0.03 -6.83 -12.44
C ALA A 49 0.66 -6.73 -13.83
N ASP A 50 0.99 -5.52 -14.27
CA ASP A 50 1.73 -5.31 -15.53
C ASP A 50 3.24 -5.58 -15.33
N TYR A 51 3.74 -5.32 -14.12
CA TYR A 51 5.11 -5.61 -13.70
C TYR A 51 5.11 -6.22 -12.30
N SER A 52 5.96 -7.22 -12.10
CA SER A 52 6.19 -7.88 -10.81
C SER A 52 7.61 -7.62 -10.31
N LEU A 53 7.76 -7.34 -9.02
CA LEU A 53 9.06 -7.16 -8.36
C LEU A 53 9.15 -8.08 -7.13
N THR A 54 10.38 -8.44 -6.74
CA THR A 54 10.64 -9.20 -5.52
C THR A 54 11.10 -8.24 -4.42
N GLU A 55 10.41 -8.23 -3.29
CA GLU A 55 10.81 -7.41 -2.13
C GLU A 55 11.97 -8.06 -1.38
N PRO A 56 12.86 -7.26 -0.76
CA PRO A 56 13.92 -7.81 0.09
C PRO A 56 13.32 -8.51 1.32
N GLU A 57 13.89 -9.67 1.69
CA GLU A 57 13.54 -10.36 2.93
C GLU A 57 13.96 -9.56 4.18
N ASP A 58 15.10 -8.89 4.08
CA ASP A 58 15.65 -8.05 5.13
C ASP A 58 14.87 -6.72 5.26
N PRO A 59 14.17 -6.48 6.38
CA PRO A 59 13.41 -5.25 6.58
C PRO A 59 14.27 -3.97 6.52
N GLN A 60 15.56 -4.05 6.83
CA GLN A 60 16.45 -2.89 6.79
C GLN A 60 16.67 -2.36 5.37
N LYS A 61 16.54 -3.23 4.36
CA LYS A 61 16.67 -2.88 2.94
C LYS A 61 15.39 -2.33 2.33
N ARG A 62 14.25 -2.39 3.05
CA ARG A 62 12.94 -2.02 2.52
C ARG A 62 12.88 -0.57 2.03
N LEU A 63 13.38 0.38 2.83
CA LEU A 63 13.33 1.80 2.47
C LEU A 63 14.18 2.07 1.22
N GLN A 64 15.40 1.54 1.17
CA GLN A 64 16.28 1.67 0.01
C GLN A 64 15.61 1.09 -1.24
N PHE A 65 15.06 -0.12 -1.15
CA PHE A 65 14.35 -0.77 -2.24
C PHE A 65 13.17 0.06 -2.75
N ILE A 66 12.39 0.67 -1.85
CA ILE A 66 11.29 1.58 -2.22
C ILE A 66 11.82 2.78 -3.00
N GLN A 67 12.84 3.46 -2.47
CA GLN A 67 13.41 4.66 -3.09
C GLN A 67 13.98 4.37 -4.48
N GLU A 68 14.75 3.29 -4.63
CA GLU A 68 15.33 2.85 -5.90
C GLU A 68 14.26 2.44 -6.92
N THR A 69 13.21 1.76 -6.47
CA THR A 69 12.06 1.36 -7.31
C THR A 69 11.30 2.58 -7.80
N ILE A 70 11.02 3.55 -6.92
CA ILE A 70 10.37 4.82 -7.31
C ILE A 70 11.22 5.55 -8.33
N GLN A 71 12.53 5.67 -8.09
CA GLN A 71 13.45 6.36 -8.99
C GLN A 71 13.54 5.68 -10.36
N THR A 72 13.63 4.35 -10.39
CA THR A 72 13.83 3.57 -11.62
C THR A 72 12.56 3.51 -12.46
N TYR A 73 11.41 3.28 -11.83
CA TYR A 73 10.16 3.07 -12.54
C TYR A 73 9.26 4.31 -12.60
N GLY A 74 9.55 5.37 -11.85
CA GLY A 74 8.70 6.56 -11.76
C GLY A 74 7.34 6.26 -11.13
N ILE A 75 7.34 5.54 -10.00
CA ILE A 75 6.13 5.19 -9.26
C ILE A 75 5.49 6.46 -8.70
N HIS A 76 4.17 6.61 -8.86
CA HIS A 76 3.43 7.78 -8.38
C HIS A 76 2.69 7.51 -7.08
N HIS A 77 2.18 6.29 -6.91
CA HIS A 77 1.36 5.92 -5.77
C HIS A 77 1.74 4.53 -5.28
N ILE A 78 1.88 4.37 -3.97
CA ILE A 78 2.15 3.09 -3.30
C ILE A 78 0.93 2.74 -2.45
N HIS A 79 0.45 1.50 -2.60
CA HIS A 79 -0.53 0.90 -1.71
C HIS A 79 0.13 -0.27 -0.98
N THR A 80 0.00 -0.31 0.34
CA THR A 80 0.59 -1.37 1.16
C THR A 80 -0.50 -2.18 1.84
N GLY A 81 -0.39 -3.51 1.81
CA GLY A 81 -1.34 -4.41 2.46
C GLY A 81 -0.86 -4.96 3.81
N ARG A 82 0.43 -4.77 4.13
CA ARG A 82 1.08 -5.23 5.36
C ARG A 82 2.12 -4.21 5.83
N ASN A 83 2.56 -4.37 7.07
CA ASN A 83 3.56 -3.50 7.71
C ASN A 83 3.12 -2.02 7.75
N SER A 84 1.81 -1.74 7.81
CA SER A 84 1.27 -0.37 7.73
C SER A 84 1.92 0.58 8.73
N GLN A 85 2.20 0.12 9.96
CA GLN A 85 2.88 0.92 10.97
C GLN A 85 4.28 1.36 10.51
N TRP A 86 5.11 0.43 10.02
CA TRP A 86 6.43 0.75 9.48
C TRP A 86 6.33 1.77 8.34
N PHE A 87 5.34 1.61 7.47
CA PHE A 87 5.11 2.52 6.35
C PHE A 87 4.71 3.93 6.82
N GLU A 88 3.88 4.04 7.86
CA GLU A 88 3.54 5.33 8.46
C GLU A 88 4.74 5.98 9.15
N GLU A 89 5.55 5.22 9.89
CA GLU A 89 6.79 5.71 10.52
C GLU A 89 7.78 6.27 9.49
N HIS A 90 7.77 5.74 8.26
CA HIS A 90 8.65 6.14 7.16
C HIS A 90 7.95 7.00 6.09
N ARG A 91 6.70 7.44 6.32
CA ARG A 91 5.89 8.16 5.33
C ARG A 91 6.63 9.36 4.76
N SER A 92 7.17 10.22 5.62
CA SER A 92 7.89 11.43 5.19
C SER A 92 9.09 11.10 4.30
N ALA A 93 9.83 10.04 4.61
CA ALA A 93 10.98 9.63 3.82
C ALA A 93 10.55 9.10 2.44
N ILE A 94 9.45 8.34 2.38
CA ILE A 94 8.89 7.83 1.12
C ILE A 94 8.30 8.98 0.29
N GLU A 95 7.48 9.84 0.88
CA GLU A 95 6.80 10.93 0.16
C GLU A 95 7.76 12.02 -0.32
N SER A 96 8.92 12.16 0.32
CA SER A 96 10.01 13.02 -0.18
C SER A 96 10.52 12.64 -1.58
N THR A 97 10.26 11.41 -2.03
CA THR A 97 10.57 10.94 -3.40
C THR A 97 9.55 11.42 -4.45
N GLY A 98 8.43 12.00 -4.02
CA GLY A 98 7.32 12.44 -4.87
C GLY A 98 6.20 11.40 -5.06
N ALA A 99 6.36 10.18 -4.53
CA ALA A 99 5.27 9.20 -4.48
C ALA A 99 4.32 9.49 -3.31
N THR A 100 3.04 9.14 -3.42
CA THR A 100 2.11 9.16 -2.28
C THR A 100 1.88 7.75 -1.73
N LEU A 101 1.45 7.67 -0.47
CA LEU A 101 1.34 6.39 0.25
C LEU A 101 -0.06 6.15 0.82
N THR A 102 -0.63 4.96 0.55
CA THR A 102 -1.89 4.46 1.11
C THR A 102 -1.63 3.21 1.95
N THR A 103 -1.91 3.28 3.25
CA THR A 103 -1.62 2.22 4.24
C THR A 103 -2.87 1.71 4.98
N GLY A 104 -4.02 2.33 4.72
CA GLY A 104 -5.26 2.14 5.49
C GLY A 104 -5.44 3.14 6.64
N ALA A 105 -4.44 3.97 6.93
CA ALA A 105 -4.51 5.03 7.94
C ALA A 105 -3.83 6.32 7.45
N THR A 106 -3.99 7.40 8.21
CA THR A 106 -3.35 8.71 7.97
C THR A 106 -2.27 9.03 9.01
N GLY A 107 -1.80 8.03 9.76
CA GLY A 107 -0.74 8.18 10.76
C GLY A 107 -0.62 6.96 11.67
N VAL A 108 0.52 6.86 12.34
CA VAL A 108 0.81 5.77 13.31
C VAL A 108 -0.22 5.75 14.44
N ASP A 109 -0.62 6.92 14.95
CA ASP A 109 -1.58 7.03 16.05
C ASP A 109 -2.94 6.41 15.72
N TRP A 110 -3.38 6.52 14.46
CA TRP A 110 -4.63 5.91 14.00
C TRP A 110 -4.55 4.39 13.95
N LEU A 111 -3.39 3.84 13.57
CA LEU A 111 -3.16 2.40 13.60
C LEU A 111 -3.14 1.88 15.03
N THR A 112 -2.42 2.57 15.92
CA THR A 112 -2.34 2.22 17.36
C THR A 112 -3.72 2.28 18.01
N LEU A 113 -4.50 3.33 17.74
CA LEU A 113 -5.85 3.48 18.27
C LEU A 113 -6.78 2.37 17.78
N ALA A 114 -6.70 2.00 16.50
CA ALA A 114 -7.56 0.98 15.91
C ALA A 114 -7.23 -0.45 16.37
N ASP A 115 -5.99 -0.73 16.75
CA ASP A 115 -5.56 -2.06 17.20
C ASP A 115 -6.03 -2.36 18.64
N GLU A 116 -6.18 -1.33 19.47
CA GLU A 116 -6.65 -1.44 20.85
C GLU A 116 -8.18 -1.34 20.95
N LYS A 117 -8.86 -2.49 20.91
CA LYS A 117 -10.33 -2.59 20.85
C LYS A 117 -11.05 -1.73 21.90
N VAL A 118 -10.59 -1.73 23.14
CA VAL A 118 -11.25 -0.99 24.23
C VAL A 118 -11.09 0.51 24.03
N THR A 119 -9.87 0.95 23.73
CA THR A 119 -9.56 2.36 23.48
C THR A 119 -10.28 2.86 22.24
N PHE A 120 -10.35 2.06 21.17
CA PHE A 120 -11.11 2.36 19.97
C PHE A 120 -12.60 2.52 20.29
N ALA A 121 -13.21 1.59 21.02
CA ALA A 121 -14.62 1.67 21.39
C ALA A 121 -14.92 2.93 22.22
N GLN A 122 -14.07 3.27 23.19
CA GLN A 122 -14.22 4.51 23.96
C GLN A 122 -14.12 5.75 23.08
N PHE A 123 -13.16 5.78 22.14
CA PHE A 123 -13.03 6.87 21.19
C PHE A 123 -14.29 7.01 20.30
N MET A 124 -14.83 5.89 19.82
CA MET A 124 -16.04 5.87 19.00
C MET A 124 -17.27 6.37 19.78
N GLU A 125 -17.44 5.94 21.04
CA GLU A 125 -18.51 6.41 21.92
C GLU A 125 -18.43 7.93 22.17
N GLN A 126 -17.22 8.45 22.43
CA GLN A 126 -16.98 9.89 22.58
C GLN A 126 -17.34 10.69 21.32
N ASN A 127 -17.27 10.07 20.15
CA ASN A 127 -17.68 10.65 18.87
C ASN A 127 -19.15 10.37 18.51
N GLY A 128 -19.94 9.80 19.43
CA GLY A 128 -21.38 9.55 19.24
C GLY A 128 -21.68 8.34 18.34
N LEU A 129 -20.73 7.43 18.17
CA LEU A 129 -20.91 6.23 17.36
C LEU A 129 -21.28 5.02 18.25
N PRO A 130 -22.25 4.18 17.83
CA PRO A 130 -22.62 2.97 18.59
C PRO A 130 -21.45 1.99 18.72
N VAL A 131 -21.26 1.43 19.91
CA VAL A 131 -20.21 0.44 20.21
C VAL A 131 -20.80 -0.80 20.90
N VAL A 132 -20.12 -1.95 20.74
CA VAL A 132 -20.52 -3.27 21.28
C VAL A 132 -19.45 -3.90 22.16
#